data_AF-A0A7J8QL11-F1
#
_entry.id   AF-A0A7J8QL11-F1
#
_cell.length_a   1.000
_cell.length_b   1.000
_cell.length_c   1.000
_cell.angle_alpha   90.00
_cell.angle_beta   90.00
_cell.angle_gamma   90.00
#
_symmetry.space_group_name_H-M   'P 1'
#
loop_
_entity.id
_entity.type
_entity.pdbx_description
1 polymer ?
#
loop_
_entity_poly.entity_id
_entity_poly.type
_entity_poly.pdbx_seq_one_letter_code
_entity_poly.pdbx_strand_id
1 'polypeptide(L)'
;MDDIRLPDNAQYHDNIETSSDDGTKNDDLEDDNLQTVAHVVSRVKSHIAVQLLISQVIKDTNKKNLQFLSASNISIIVEIFSSIASHTQQLNTDITLQKKIRIACSIMELTDPPMVHFENEAYQNYLDFLQDLVQNNPSVSAEMNLESLLVAVCENILQLYLNRTDHHYEQQKSGPVTRWVLPLPLAKKEELAARRPLLVLALKALGDLGKDSLRKYIANLFLLLVGLVRIENNLGSGEAERVLTNIFQS
;
A
#
# COMPACT_ATOMS: atom_id res chain seq x y z
N MET A 1 -41.58 -49.74 -3.31
CA MET A 1 -41.30 -51.04 -3.94
C MET A 1 -42.05 -51.03 -5.25
N ASP A 2 -41.32 -50.90 -6.36
CA ASP A 2 -41.62 -51.63 -7.59
C ASP A 2 -40.44 -51.46 -8.55
N ASP A 3 -39.91 -52.62 -8.92
CA ASP A 3 -38.75 -52.87 -9.78
C ASP A 3 -38.97 -52.35 -11.20
N ILE A 4 -37.93 -51.74 -11.78
CA ILE A 4 -37.82 -51.62 -13.23
C ILE A 4 -36.49 -52.23 -13.69
N ARG A 5 -36.67 -53.27 -14.50
CA ARG A 5 -35.72 -54.24 -15.03
C ARG A 5 -34.71 -53.61 -16.00
N LEU A 6 -33.46 -54.04 -15.88
CA LEU A 6 -32.48 -54.03 -16.96
C LEU A 6 -32.77 -55.18 -17.94
N PRO A 7 -32.55 -54.99 -19.26
CA PRO A 7 -32.15 -56.06 -20.13
C PRO A 7 -30.63 -56.01 -20.33
N ASP A 8 -29.99 -57.07 -19.86
CA ASP A 8 -28.65 -57.48 -20.25
C ASP A 8 -28.75 -58.16 -21.63
N ASN A 9 -27.92 -57.76 -22.58
CA ASN A 9 -27.66 -58.57 -23.76
C ASN A 9 -26.23 -58.31 -24.21
N ALA A 10 -25.34 -59.16 -23.71
CA ALA A 10 -23.98 -59.31 -24.16
C ALA A 10 -23.93 -59.96 -25.55
N GLN A 11 -23.11 -59.41 -26.45
CA GLN A 11 -22.26 -60.24 -27.31
C GLN A 11 -21.03 -59.46 -27.81
N TYR A 12 -19.88 -60.06 -27.50
CA TYR A 12 -18.52 -59.70 -27.89
C TYR A 12 -18.27 -59.94 -29.39
N HIS A 13 -17.47 -59.08 -30.03
CA HIS A 13 -16.19 -59.51 -30.62
C HIS A 13 -15.29 -58.35 -31.03
N ASP A 14 -14.00 -58.56 -30.77
CA ASP A 14 -12.82 -57.77 -31.11
C ASP A 14 -12.81 -57.14 -32.51
N ASN A 15 -12.24 -55.93 -32.62
CA ASN A 15 -10.94 -55.79 -33.28
C ASN A 15 -10.42 -54.33 -33.35
N ILE A 16 -9.16 -54.21 -32.96
CA ILE A 16 -8.10 -53.41 -33.60
C ILE A 16 -8.15 -51.89 -33.39
N GLU A 17 -7.21 -51.45 -32.54
CA GLU A 17 -6.36 -50.25 -32.68
C GLU A 17 -6.96 -49.08 -33.46
N THR A 18 -7.48 -48.10 -32.73
CA THR A 18 -7.32 -46.70 -33.13
C THR A 18 -6.58 -45.97 -32.02
N SER A 19 -5.46 -45.43 -32.44
CA SER A 19 -4.47 -44.70 -31.68
C SER A 19 -5.09 -43.71 -30.69
N SER A 20 -4.56 -43.79 -29.47
CA SER A 20 -4.54 -42.71 -28.50
C SER A 20 -4.14 -41.38 -29.18
N ASP A 21 -5.14 -40.55 -29.47
CA ASP A 21 -4.97 -39.12 -29.76
C ASP A 21 -5.91 -38.35 -28.82
N ASP A 22 -5.51 -38.31 -27.54
CA ASP A 22 -6.05 -37.37 -26.56
C ASP A 22 -4.86 -36.53 -26.03
N GLY A 23 -4.13 -35.93 -26.97
CA GLY A 23 -3.00 -35.04 -26.70
C GLY A 23 -3.35 -33.55 -26.81
N THR A 24 -4.58 -33.19 -27.16
CA THR A 24 -4.92 -31.85 -27.69
C THR A 24 -5.97 -31.07 -26.89
N LYS A 25 -6.43 -31.57 -25.73
CA LYS A 25 -7.41 -30.84 -24.89
C LYS A 25 -6.81 -30.10 -23.70
N ASN A 26 -5.54 -30.34 -23.38
CA ASN A 26 -4.91 -29.72 -22.22
C ASN A 26 -4.32 -28.33 -22.53
N ASP A 27 -3.85 -28.10 -23.76
CA ASP A 27 -3.26 -26.82 -24.17
C ASP A 27 -4.28 -25.67 -24.17
N ASP A 28 -5.51 -25.88 -24.66
CA ASP A 28 -6.55 -24.82 -24.68
C ASP A 28 -6.98 -24.39 -23.27
N LEU A 29 -7.06 -25.33 -22.32
CA LEU A 29 -7.45 -25.03 -20.93
C LEU A 29 -6.33 -24.32 -20.15
N GLU A 30 -5.07 -24.65 -20.46
CA GLU A 30 -3.91 -23.96 -19.89
C GLU A 30 -3.76 -22.55 -20.47
N ASP A 31 -3.97 -22.36 -21.79
CA ASP A 31 -3.93 -21.06 -22.46
C ASP A 31 -5.07 -20.13 -22.00
N ASP A 32 -6.30 -20.65 -21.85
CA ASP A 32 -7.43 -19.88 -21.31
C ASP A 32 -7.16 -19.36 -19.88
N ASN A 33 -6.54 -20.18 -19.04
CA ASN A 33 -6.16 -19.80 -17.69
C ASN A 33 -5.01 -18.77 -17.71
N LEU A 34 -4.05 -18.93 -18.61
CA LEU A 34 -2.92 -18.03 -18.82
C LEU A 34 -3.40 -16.64 -19.29
N GLN A 35 -4.30 -16.60 -20.25
CA GLN A 35 -4.94 -15.38 -20.75
C GLN A 35 -5.77 -14.69 -19.65
N THR A 36 -6.48 -15.47 -18.84
CA THR A 36 -7.22 -14.96 -17.67
C THR A 36 -6.29 -14.28 -16.67
N VAL A 37 -5.14 -14.89 -16.38
CA VAL A 37 -4.13 -14.35 -15.46
C VAL A 37 -3.55 -13.04 -15.99
N ALA A 38 -3.16 -12.98 -17.27
CA ALA A 38 -2.67 -11.74 -17.89
C ALA A 38 -3.73 -10.63 -17.88
N HIS A 39 -4.98 -10.97 -18.16
CA HIS A 39 -6.10 -10.03 -18.10
C HIS A 39 -6.29 -9.47 -16.69
N VAL A 40 -6.21 -10.30 -15.64
CA VAL A 40 -6.31 -9.83 -14.23
C VAL A 40 -5.19 -8.85 -13.89
N VAL A 41 -3.93 -9.15 -14.24
CA VAL A 41 -2.79 -8.25 -14.01
C VAL A 41 -2.98 -6.93 -14.75
N SER A 42 -3.40 -6.98 -16.02
CA SER A 42 -3.72 -5.79 -16.82
C SER A 42 -4.81 -4.93 -16.18
N ARG A 43 -5.90 -5.57 -15.72
CA ARG A 43 -6.98 -4.87 -15.01
C ARG A 43 -6.51 -4.19 -13.73
N VAL A 44 -5.65 -4.84 -12.94
CA VAL A 44 -5.08 -4.22 -11.74
C VAL A 44 -4.30 -2.96 -12.11
N LYS A 45 -3.47 -3.00 -13.15
CA LYS A 45 -2.74 -1.82 -13.64
C LYS A 45 -3.67 -0.71 -14.10
N SER A 46 -4.73 -1.04 -14.85
CA SER A 46 -5.74 -0.06 -15.26
C SER A 46 -6.47 0.57 -14.06
N HIS A 47 -6.85 -0.22 -13.05
CA HIS A 47 -7.51 0.29 -11.86
C HIS A 47 -6.62 1.27 -11.07
N ILE A 48 -5.32 0.97 -10.91
CA ILE A 48 -4.36 1.90 -10.31
C ILE A 48 -4.32 3.21 -11.09
N ALA A 49 -4.16 3.13 -12.41
CA ALA A 49 -4.06 4.32 -13.26
C ALA A 49 -5.31 5.21 -13.13
N VAL A 50 -6.49 4.61 -13.12
CA VAL A 50 -7.75 5.34 -12.93
C VAL A 50 -7.83 5.98 -11.54
N GLN A 51 -7.46 5.28 -10.47
CA GLN A 51 -7.48 5.85 -9.11
C GLN A 51 -6.49 7.00 -8.92
N LEU A 52 -5.32 6.92 -9.57
CA LEU A 52 -4.36 8.03 -9.62
C LEU A 52 -4.89 9.23 -10.41
N LEU A 53 -5.52 8.99 -11.57
CA LEU A 53 -6.14 10.06 -12.36
C LEU A 53 -7.28 10.75 -11.59
N ILE A 54 -8.12 10.00 -10.87
CA ILE A 54 -9.16 10.56 -10.00
C ILE A 54 -8.52 11.44 -8.92
N SER A 55 -7.48 10.95 -8.25
CA SER A 55 -6.76 11.72 -7.22
C SER A 55 -6.19 13.02 -7.78
N GLN A 56 -5.62 12.96 -9.00
CA GLN A 56 -5.06 14.13 -9.68
C GLN A 56 -6.15 15.15 -10.06
N VAL A 57 -7.28 14.69 -10.62
CA VAL A 57 -8.41 15.57 -10.96
C VAL A 57 -8.93 16.28 -9.71
N ILE A 58 -9.13 15.55 -8.61
CA ILE A 58 -9.57 16.13 -7.33
C ILE A 58 -8.57 17.19 -6.87
N LYS A 59 -7.27 16.88 -6.88
CA LYS A 59 -6.19 17.80 -6.49
C LYS A 59 -6.22 19.07 -7.33
N ASP A 60 -6.29 18.95 -8.66
CA ASP A 60 -6.24 20.09 -9.58
C ASP A 60 -7.49 20.96 -9.52
N THR A 61 -8.67 20.35 -9.34
CA THR A 61 -9.93 21.06 -9.16
C THR A 61 -9.94 21.83 -7.84
N ASN A 62 -9.47 21.22 -6.76
CA ASN A 62 -9.48 21.84 -5.45
C ASN A 62 -8.45 22.96 -5.30
N LYS A 63 -7.25 22.79 -5.87
CA LYS A 63 -6.18 23.80 -5.79
C LYS A 63 -6.59 25.17 -6.34
N LYS A 64 -7.55 25.19 -7.29
CA LYS A 64 -8.10 26.43 -7.88
C LYS A 64 -9.30 26.99 -7.11
N ASN A 65 -9.96 26.19 -6.29
CA ASN A 65 -11.28 26.51 -5.73
C ASN A 65 -11.36 26.36 -4.19
N LEU A 66 -10.24 26.10 -3.51
CA LEU A 66 -10.20 25.70 -2.10
C LEU A 66 -10.97 26.67 -1.19
N GLN A 67 -10.79 27.98 -1.41
CA GLN A 67 -11.45 29.06 -0.66
C GLN A 67 -12.99 29.12 -0.82
N PHE A 68 -13.54 28.43 -1.81
CA PHE A 68 -14.98 28.37 -2.08
C PHE A 68 -15.63 27.06 -1.62
N LEU A 69 -14.83 26.11 -1.11
CA LEU A 69 -15.35 24.84 -0.62
C LEU A 69 -15.88 25.00 0.80
N SER A 70 -17.09 24.51 1.03
CA SER A 70 -17.64 24.38 2.39
C SER A 70 -16.97 23.25 3.16
N ALA A 71 -17.10 23.25 4.49
CA ALA A 71 -16.67 22.14 5.34
C ALA A 71 -17.26 20.79 4.89
N SER A 72 -18.52 20.77 4.45
CA SER A 72 -19.16 19.56 3.92
C SER A 72 -18.48 19.05 2.63
N ASN A 73 -18.11 19.95 1.72
CA ASN A 73 -17.40 19.56 0.49
C ASN A 73 -16.01 19.03 0.82
N ILE A 74 -15.32 19.68 1.75
CA ILE A 74 -14.00 19.27 2.23
C ILE A 74 -14.07 17.89 2.90
N SER A 75 -15.12 17.60 3.69
CA SER A 75 -15.31 16.28 4.32
C SER A 75 -15.38 15.16 3.29
N ILE A 76 -16.17 15.37 2.22
CA ILE A 76 -16.30 14.38 1.14
C ILE A 76 -14.94 14.13 0.48
N ILE A 77 -14.17 15.19 0.22
CA ILE A 77 -12.85 15.05 -0.41
C ILE A 77 -11.87 14.32 0.52
N VAL A 78 -11.87 14.64 1.81
CA VAL A 78 -11.06 13.96 2.83
C VAL A 78 -11.42 12.47 2.89
N GLU A 79 -12.71 12.13 2.86
CA GLU A 79 -13.19 10.75 2.84
C GLU A 79 -12.75 9.99 1.60
N ILE A 80 -12.75 10.64 0.43
CA ILE A 80 -12.26 10.04 -0.81
C ILE A 80 -10.76 9.72 -0.69
N PHE A 81 -9.93 10.69 -0.28
CA PHE A 81 -8.49 10.43 -0.13
C PHE A 81 -8.19 9.37 0.92
N SER A 82 -8.88 9.41 2.06
CA SER A 82 -8.76 8.40 3.11
C SER A 82 -9.13 7.00 2.60
N SER A 83 -10.23 6.89 1.85
CA SER A 83 -10.68 5.62 1.27
C SER A 83 -9.70 5.07 0.25
N ILE A 84 -9.15 5.92 -0.62
CA ILE A 84 -8.13 5.51 -1.60
C ILE A 84 -6.88 5.03 -0.86
N ALA A 85 -6.35 5.81 0.08
CA ALA A 85 -5.16 5.46 0.86
C ALA A 85 -5.34 4.12 1.61
N SER A 86 -6.46 3.96 2.33
CA SER A 86 -6.79 2.72 3.04
C SER A 86 -6.90 1.52 2.10
N HIS A 87 -7.56 1.67 0.95
CA HIS A 87 -7.66 0.62 -0.06
C HIS A 87 -6.28 0.21 -0.60
N THR A 88 -5.41 1.18 -0.90
CA THR A 88 -4.05 0.89 -1.38
C THR A 88 -3.21 0.18 -0.33
N GLN A 89 -3.41 0.50 0.95
CA GLN A 89 -2.71 -0.13 2.06
C GLN A 89 -3.17 -1.57 2.26
N GLN A 90 -4.49 -1.81 2.18
CA GLN A 90 -5.05 -3.17 2.22
C GLN A 90 -4.47 -4.01 1.08
N LEU A 91 -4.41 -3.46 -0.13
CA LEU A 91 -3.85 -4.13 -1.30
C LEU A 91 -2.36 -4.50 -1.13
N ASN A 92 -1.57 -3.63 -0.51
CA ASN A 92 -0.14 -3.87 -0.24
C ASN A 92 0.12 -4.78 0.98
N THR A 93 -0.86 -4.92 1.88
CA THR A 93 -0.73 -5.78 3.07
C THR A 93 -1.31 -7.17 2.88
N ASP A 94 -2.15 -7.39 1.86
CA ASP A 94 -2.63 -8.72 1.50
C ASP A 94 -1.51 -9.58 0.87
N ILE A 95 -0.82 -10.33 1.72
CA ILE A 95 0.28 -11.22 1.33
C ILE A 95 -0.19 -12.29 0.32
N THR A 96 -1.42 -12.76 0.42
CA THR A 96 -1.95 -13.80 -0.47
C THR A 96 -2.11 -13.25 -1.88
N LEU A 97 -2.70 -12.06 -1.99
CA LEU A 97 -2.86 -11.37 -3.27
C LEU A 97 -1.51 -11.00 -3.88
N GLN A 98 -0.61 -10.41 -3.10
CA GLN A 98 0.75 -10.04 -3.55
C GLN A 98 1.52 -11.25 -4.10
N LYS A 99 1.45 -12.40 -3.42
CA LYS A 99 2.06 -13.64 -3.91
C LYS A 99 1.44 -14.12 -5.21
N LYS A 100 0.10 -14.11 -5.32
CA LYS A 100 -0.59 -14.51 -6.55
C LYS A 100 -0.22 -13.61 -7.73
N ILE A 101 -0.20 -12.29 -7.53
CA ILE A 101 0.20 -11.33 -8.57
C ILE A 101 1.66 -11.56 -8.99
N ARG A 102 2.58 -11.76 -8.04
CA ARG A 102 3.99 -12.02 -8.37
C ARG A 102 4.18 -13.32 -9.14
N ILE A 103 3.48 -14.39 -8.75
CA ILE A 103 3.51 -15.68 -9.47
C ILE A 103 2.96 -15.49 -10.88
N ALA A 104 1.80 -14.83 -11.01
CA ALA A 104 1.19 -14.50 -12.28
C ALA A 104 2.15 -13.71 -13.21
N CYS A 105 2.76 -12.64 -12.69
CA CYS A 105 3.71 -11.83 -13.45
C CYS A 105 4.96 -12.62 -13.84
N SER A 106 5.47 -13.49 -12.97
CA SER A 106 6.62 -14.34 -13.26
C SER A 106 6.33 -15.39 -14.34
N ILE A 107 5.14 -16.00 -14.34
CA ILE A 107 4.75 -17.02 -15.34
C ILE A 107 4.51 -16.36 -16.70
N MET A 108 3.87 -15.19 -16.70
CA MET A 108 3.50 -14.45 -17.90
C MET A 108 4.62 -13.54 -18.46
N GLU A 109 5.77 -13.46 -17.79
CA GLU A 109 6.82 -12.47 -18.07
C GLU A 109 6.31 -11.02 -18.09
N LEU A 110 5.28 -10.72 -17.28
CA LEU A 110 4.72 -9.37 -17.17
C LEU A 110 5.45 -8.55 -16.12
N THR A 111 5.49 -7.23 -16.32
CA THR A 111 5.91 -6.32 -15.25
C THR A 111 4.93 -6.36 -14.09
N ASP A 112 5.45 -6.32 -12.86
CA ASP A 112 4.61 -6.21 -11.67
C ASP A 112 3.79 -4.91 -11.70
N PRO A 113 2.52 -4.94 -11.26
CA PRO A 113 1.78 -3.71 -10.99
C PRO A 113 2.53 -2.84 -9.96
N PRO A 114 2.56 -1.49 -10.12
CA PRO A 114 3.32 -0.60 -9.25
C PRO A 114 2.62 -0.35 -7.89
N MET A 115 2.38 -1.41 -7.12
CA MET A 115 1.56 -1.40 -5.89
C MET A 115 2.10 -0.44 -4.81
N VAL A 116 3.41 -0.49 -4.53
CA VAL A 116 4.04 0.36 -3.51
C VAL A 116 4.01 1.83 -3.94
N HIS A 117 4.27 2.10 -5.21
CA HIS A 117 4.21 3.45 -5.76
C HIS A 117 2.78 4.02 -5.70
N PHE A 118 1.79 3.18 -6.01
CA PHE A 118 0.38 3.58 -5.91
C PHE A 118 -0.01 3.97 -4.48
N GLU A 119 0.36 3.18 -3.47
CA GLU A 119 0.13 3.52 -2.07
C GLU A 119 0.86 4.80 -1.68
N ASN A 120 2.11 4.98 -2.14
CA ASN A 120 2.87 6.18 -1.84
C ASN A 120 2.21 7.44 -2.40
N GLU A 121 1.75 7.41 -3.65
CA GLU A 121 1.07 8.54 -4.27
C GLU A 121 -0.30 8.81 -3.64
N ALA A 122 -1.04 7.77 -3.24
CA ALA A 122 -2.31 7.91 -2.55
C ALA A 122 -2.15 8.67 -1.22
N TYR A 123 -1.19 8.25 -0.39
CA TYR A 123 -0.88 8.94 0.86
C TYR A 123 -0.28 10.32 0.64
N GLN A 124 0.57 10.51 -0.38
CA GLN A 124 1.11 11.83 -0.71
C GLN A 124 -0.01 12.81 -1.08
N ASN A 125 -0.94 12.41 -1.95
CA ASN A 125 -2.07 13.26 -2.32
C ASN A 125 -2.95 13.59 -1.11
N TYR A 126 -3.13 12.63 -0.20
CA TYR A 126 -3.87 12.86 1.03
C TYR A 126 -3.16 13.86 1.95
N LEU A 127 -1.86 13.69 2.18
CA LEU A 127 -1.05 14.60 2.98
C LEU A 127 -1.00 16.01 2.40
N ASP A 128 -0.73 16.13 1.10
CA ASP A 128 -0.66 17.42 0.39
C ASP A 128 -1.97 18.20 0.58
N PHE A 129 -3.12 17.51 0.44
CA PHE A 129 -4.43 18.14 0.60
C PHE A 129 -4.70 18.59 2.04
N LEU A 130 -4.36 17.76 3.03
CA LEU A 130 -4.53 18.12 4.44
C LEU A 130 -3.61 19.27 4.85
N GLN A 131 -2.35 19.26 4.43
CA GLN A 131 -1.40 20.34 4.72
C GLN A 131 -1.88 21.66 4.13
N ASP A 132 -2.33 21.65 2.88
CA ASP A 132 -2.83 22.84 2.19
C ASP A 132 -4.05 23.44 2.93
N LEU A 133 -4.96 22.59 3.42
CA LEU A 133 -6.11 23.03 4.23
C LEU A 133 -5.70 23.58 5.59
N VAL A 134 -4.80 22.90 6.30
CA VAL A 134 -4.33 23.32 7.63
C VAL A 134 -3.62 24.68 7.55
N GLN A 135 -2.84 24.92 6.49
CA GLN A 135 -2.09 26.16 6.30
C GLN A 135 -2.95 27.30 5.75
N ASN A 136 -3.78 27.04 4.75
CA ASN A 136 -4.47 28.09 4.00
C ASN A 136 -5.91 28.35 4.46
N ASN A 137 -6.52 27.46 5.26
CA ASN A 137 -7.91 27.57 5.71
C ASN A 137 -8.06 27.27 7.22
N PRO A 138 -7.51 28.12 8.11
CA PRO A 138 -7.46 27.85 9.55
C PRO A 138 -8.84 27.72 10.21
N SER A 139 -9.86 28.42 9.70
CA SER A 139 -11.24 28.34 10.23
C SER A 139 -11.84 26.94 10.02
N VAL A 140 -11.79 26.43 8.80
CA VAL A 140 -12.29 25.08 8.47
C VAL A 140 -11.42 24.00 9.11
N SER A 141 -10.10 24.22 9.16
CA SER A 141 -9.17 23.33 9.84
C SER A 141 -9.54 23.11 11.32
N ALA A 142 -9.88 24.20 12.02
CA ALA A 142 -10.31 24.12 13.41
C ALA A 142 -11.70 23.48 13.56
N GLU A 143 -12.65 23.81 12.70
CA GLU A 143 -14.01 23.22 12.70
C GLU A 143 -13.96 21.69 12.54
N MET A 144 -13.12 21.20 11.62
CA MET A 144 -13.05 19.79 11.25
C MET A 144 -11.92 19.01 11.95
N ASN A 145 -11.15 19.66 12.83
CA ASN A 145 -9.96 19.07 13.48
C ASN A 145 -8.93 18.48 12.50
N LEU A 146 -8.70 19.16 11.36
CA LEU A 146 -7.85 18.65 10.28
C LEU A 146 -6.38 18.49 10.70
N GLU A 147 -5.90 19.28 11.66
CA GLU A 147 -4.55 19.12 12.23
C GLU A 147 -4.38 17.73 12.89
N SER A 148 -5.35 17.30 13.69
CA SER A 148 -5.30 15.99 14.33
C SER A 148 -5.34 14.86 13.30
N LEU A 149 -6.11 15.06 12.22
CA LEU A 149 -6.17 14.11 11.12
C LEU A 149 -4.84 14.04 10.35
N LEU A 150 -4.23 15.19 10.05
CA LEU A 150 -2.90 15.27 9.42
C LEU A 150 -1.87 14.51 10.24
N VAL A 151 -1.85 14.71 11.57
CA VAL A 151 -0.97 13.98 12.48
C VAL A 151 -1.22 12.48 12.44
N ALA A 152 -2.47 12.03 12.47
CA ALA A 152 -2.82 10.62 12.40
C ALA A 152 -2.37 9.97 11.07
N VAL A 153 -2.49 10.69 9.94
CA VAL A 153 -1.99 10.22 8.64
C VAL A 153 -0.47 10.13 8.65
N CYS A 154 0.23 11.12 9.21
CA CYS A 154 1.68 11.06 9.37
C CYS A 154 2.09 9.86 10.23
N GLU A 155 1.42 9.65 11.36
CA GLU A 155 1.64 8.51 12.26
C GLU A 155 1.53 7.18 11.50
N ASN A 156 0.47 7.00 10.72
CA ASN A 156 0.26 5.81 9.90
C ASN A 156 1.40 5.59 8.90
N ILE A 157 1.90 6.66 8.27
CA ILE A 157 3.04 6.57 7.33
C ILE A 157 4.33 6.18 8.05
N LEU A 158 4.59 6.74 9.24
CA LEU A 158 5.75 6.37 10.05
C LEU A 158 5.68 4.89 10.44
N GLN A 159 4.52 4.43 10.89
CA GLN A 159 4.27 3.03 11.24
C GLN A 159 4.44 2.10 10.02
N LEU A 160 3.89 2.47 8.88
CA LEU A 160 4.02 1.72 7.63
C LEU A 160 5.48 1.54 7.23
N TYR A 161 6.30 2.58 7.37
CA TYR A 161 7.74 2.50 7.12
C TYR A 161 8.43 1.57 8.13
N LEU A 162 8.20 1.78 9.44
CA LEU A 162 8.85 1.02 10.50
C LEU A 162 8.50 -0.47 10.46
N ASN A 163 7.23 -0.82 10.20
CA ASN A 163 6.77 -2.20 10.06
C ASN A 163 7.51 -2.96 8.94
N ARG A 164 8.11 -2.24 7.98
CA ARG A 164 8.92 -2.80 6.89
C ARG A 164 10.41 -2.86 7.21
N THR A 165 10.85 -2.63 8.44
CA THR A 165 12.29 -2.62 8.80
C THR A 165 12.77 -3.80 9.66
N ASP A 166 11.95 -4.85 9.88
CA ASP A 166 12.26 -6.03 10.74
C ASP A 166 12.58 -5.72 12.21
N HIS A 167 12.51 -4.45 12.62
CA HIS A 167 12.65 -4.09 14.02
C HIS A 167 11.34 -4.36 14.76
N HIS A 168 11.17 -5.62 15.18
CA HIS A 168 10.20 -5.96 16.20
C HIS A 168 10.49 -5.12 17.45
N TYR A 169 9.53 -4.26 17.82
CA TYR A 169 9.42 -3.66 19.15
C TYR A 169 8.99 -4.72 20.18
N GLU A 170 9.59 -5.90 20.14
CA GLU A 170 9.38 -6.87 21.19
C GLU A 170 10.18 -6.44 22.41
N GLN A 171 9.40 -5.98 23.40
CA GLN A 171 9.73 -5.87 24.80
C GLN A 171 10.73 -6.98 25.17
N GLN A 172 12.01 -6.61 25.26
CA GLN A 172 13.10 -7.54 25.53
C GLN A 172 12.82 -8.28 26.84
N LYS A 173 12.45 -9.55 26.74
CA LYS A 173 12.67 -10.49 27.83
C LYS A 173 14.18 -10.69 27.96
N SER A 174 14.67 -10.49 29.17
CA SER A 174 16.07 -10.49 29.56
C SER A 174 16.85 -11.72 29.08
N GLY A 175 17.83 -11.51 28.21
CA GLY A 175 18.86 -12.48 27.85
C GLY A 175 19.95 -11.81 26.99
N PRO A 176 21.22 -12.26 27.04
CA PRO A 176 22.29 -11.68 26.24
C PRO A 176 22.11 -12.12 24.79
N VAL A 177 21.40 -11.32 23.99
CA VAL A 177 21.19 -11.59 22.57
C VAL A 177 22.37 -11.04 21.78
N THR A 178 23.20 -11.95 21.26
CA THR A 178 24.19 -11.65 20.23
C THR A 178 23.46 -11.06 19.03
N ARG A 179 23.55 -9.74 18.84
CA ARG A 179 22.81 -9.00 17.81
C ARG A 179 23.48 -9.20 16.44
N TRP A 180 23.20 -10.34 15.81
CA TRP A 180 23.54 -10.55 14.39
C TRP A 180 22.59 -9.70 13.55
N VAL A 181 23.11 -8.63 12.93
CA VAL A 181 22.35 -7.83 11.97
C VAL A 181 22.41 -8.55 10.63
N LEU A 182 21.38 -9.36 10.32
CA LEU A 182 21.24 -9.95 9.00
C LEU A 182 20.92 -8.83 8.00
N PRO A 183 21.64 -8.72 6.86
CA PRO A 183 21.30 -7.74 5.83
C PRO A 183 19.89 -8.00 5.28
N LEU A 184 19.10 -6.93 5.17
CA LEU A 184 17.76 -7.00 4.60
C LEU A 184 17.79 -7.59 3.17
N PRO A 185 16.80 -8.45 2.81
CA PRO A 185 16.64 -8.91 1.44
C PRO A 185 16.56 -7.75 0.43
N LEU A 186 17.07 -7.94 -0.79
CA LEU A 186 17.14 -6.87 -1.81
C LEU A 186 15.77 -6.24 -2.09
N ALA A 187 14.74 -7.05 -2.33
CA ALA A 187 13.38 -6.57 -2.58
C ALA A 187 12.84 -5.67 -1.45
N LYS A 188 13.26 -5.95 -0.20
CA LYS A 188 12.86 -5.16 0.97
C LYS A 188 13.61 -3.83 1.05
N LYS A 189 14.88 -3.81 0.66
CA LYS A 189 15.66 -2.57 0.50
C LYS A 189 15.06 -1.68 -0.58
N GLU A 190 14.64 -2.26 -1.69
CA GLU A 190 13.98 -1.55 -2.79
C GLU A 190 12.63 -0.97 -2.36
N GLU A 191 11.80 -1.73 -1.64
CA GLU A 191 10.55 -1.22 -1.08
C GLU A 191 10.79 -0.05 -0.11
N LEU A 192 11.75 -0.18 0.81
CA LEU A 192 12.11 0.90 1.75
C LEU A 192 12.67 2.14 1.04
N ALA A 193 13.43 1.96 -0.03
CA ALA A 193 13.90 3.07 -0.87
C ALA A 193 12.73 3.76 -1.55
N ALA A 194 11.78 3.01 -2.12
CA ALA A 194 10.59 3.54 -2.77
C ALA A 194 9.67 4.30 -1.80
N ARG A 195 9.53 3.85 -0.55
CA ARG A 195 8.70 4.49 0.50
C ARG A 195 9.33 5.73 1.14
N ARG A 196 10.64 5.92 0.98
CA ARG A 196 11.39 6.98 1.66
C ARG A 196 10.91 8.40 1.34
N PRO A 197 10.57 8.78 0.08
CA PRO A 197 10.07 10.11 -0.22
C PRO A 197 8.81 10.45 0.58
N LEU A 198 7.88 9.49 0.70
CA LEU A 198 6.66 9.67 1.49
C LEU A 198 6.96 9.85 2.98
N LEU A 199 7.91 9.08 3.53
CA LEU A 199 8.36 9.25 4.91
C LEU A 199 8.91 10.66 5.15
N VAL A 200 9.75 11.16 4.26
CA VAL A 200 10.30 12.52 4.35
C VAL A 200 9.18 13.57 4.30
N LEU A 201 8.18 13.39 3.43
CA LEU A 201 7.03 14.28 3.36
C LEU A 201 6.22 14.28 4.66
N ALA A 202 5.96 13.13 5.26
CA ALA A 202 5.27 13.04 6.55
C ALA A 202 6.07 13.71 7.69
N LEU A 203 7.39 13.52 7.72
CA LEU A 203 8.25 14.18 8.70
C LEU A 203 8.26 15.71 8.51
N LYS A 204 8.33 16.19 7.26
CA LYS A 204 8.22 17.63 6.97
C LYS A 204 6.88 18.17 7.42
N ALA A 205 5.78 17.48 7.11
CA ALA A 205 4.43 17.84 7.56
C ALA A 205 4.36 18.05 9.07
N LEU A 206 4.97 17.15 9.84
CA LEU A 206 5.05 17.22 11.29
C LEU A 206 5.96 18.36 11.77
N GLY A 207 7.10 18.58 11.10
CA GLY A 207 8.02 19.67 11.42
C GLY A 207 7.49 21.06 11.08
N ASP A 208 6.62 21.14 10.08
CA ASP A 208 5.93 22.37 9.67
C ASP A 208 4.75 22.71 10.59
N LEU A 209 4.39 21.82 11.53
CA LEU A 209 3.48 22.16 12.62
C LEU A 209 4.14 23.16 13.55
N GLY A 210 3.37 24.14 14.04
CA GLY A 210 3.83 25.05 15.08
C GLY A 210 4.28 24.28 16.34
N LYS A 211 5.26 24.82 17.07
CA LYS A 211 5.86 24.17 18.25
C LYS A 211 4.83 23.70 19.28
N ASP A 212 3.80 24.50 19.52
CA ASP A 212 2.75 24.17 20.47
C ASP A 212 1.86 23.02 19.98
N SER A 213 1.52 23.00 18.68
CA SER A 213 0.81 21.90 18.05
C SER A 213 1.63 20.61 18.09
N LEU A 214 2.92 20.66 17.71
CA LEU A 214 3.78 19.49 17.75
C LEU A 214 3.89 18.90 19.17
N ARG A 215 4.06 19.76 20.19
CA ARG A 215 4.12 19.34 21.59
C ARG A 215 2.86 18.61 22.05
N LYS A 216 1.69 18.97 21.53
CA LYS A 216 0.42 18.29 21.84
C LYS A 216 0.42 16.82 21.41
N TYR A 217 1.04 16.50 20.27
CA TYR A 217 1.04 15.14 19.71
C TYR A 217 2.32 14.36 19.91
N ILE A 218 3.38 15.02 20.42
CA ILE A 218 4.71 14.40 20.54
C ILE A 218 4.68 13.13 21.38
N ALA A 219 3.81 13.03 22.39
CA ALA A 219 3.69 11.83 23.23
C ALA A 219 3.34 10.58 22.40
N ASN A 220 2.49 10.73 21.38
CA ASN A 220 2.09 9.63 20.49
C ASN A 220 3.18 9.35 19.44
N LEU A 221 3.83 10.40 18.93
CA LEU A 221 4.83 10.29 17.87
C LEU A 221 6.20 9.84 18.39
N PHE A 222 6.51 10.05 19.67
CA PHE A 222 7.85 9.90 20.21
C PHE A 222 8.44 8.52 19.97
N LEU A 223 7.68 7.45 20.22
CA LEU A 223 8.17 6.09 20.01
C LEU A 223 8.47 5.81 18.53
N LEU A 224 7.66 6.35 17.62
CA LEU A 224 7.88 6.19 16.18
C LEU A 224 9.12 6.95 15.73
N LEU A 225 9.29 8.20 16.19
CA LEU A 225 10.47 9.02 15.88
C LEU A 225 11.75 8.38 16.43
N VAL A 226 11.74 7.86 17.65
CA VAL A 226 12.87 7.10 18.22
C VAL A 226 13.15 5.83 17.40
N GLY A 227 12.11 5.17 16.89
CA GLY A 227 12.23 4.06 15.96
C GLY A 227 13.01 4.42 14.71
N LEU A 228 12.63 5.54 14.09
CA LEU A 228 13.26 6.05 12.87
C LEU A 228 14.74 6.38 13.10
N VAL A 229 15.09 7.00 14.22
CA VAL A 229 16.49 7.27 14.60
C VAL A 229 17.27 5.96 14.81
N ARG A 230 16.65 4.92 15.39
CA ARG A 230 17.34 3.62 15.58
C ARG A 230 17.66 2.91 14.28
N ILE A 231 16.87 3.15 13.24
CA ILE A 231 17.07 2.59 11.90
C ILE A 231 17.79 3.57 10.96
N GLU A 232 18.33 4.67 11.48
CA GLU A 232 18.95 5.76 10.73
C GLU A 232 20.06 5.28 9.79
N ASN A 233 20.81 4.25 10.19
CA ASN A 233 21.80 3.58 9.34
C ASN A 233 21.22 3.02 8.02
N ASN A 234 19.91 2.74 7.97
CA ASN A 234 19.18 2.30 6.78
C ASN A 234 18.40 3.44 6.09
N LEU A 235 18.28 4.60 6.75
CA LEU A 235 17.50 5.74 6.26
C LEU A 235 18.18 6.44 5.09
N GLY A 236 19.52 6.32 4.97
CA GLY A 236 20.32 6.56 3.77
C GLY A 236 20.09 7.89 3.04
N SER A 237 19.53 8.91 3.71
CA SER A 237 19.23 10.21 3.15
C SER A 237 19.41 11.28 4.23
N GLY A 238 20.37 12.18 4.02
CA GLY A 238 20.63 13.30 4.93
C GLY A 238 19.43 14.26 5.08
N GLU A 239 18.44 14.18 4.18
CA GLU A 239 17.23 14.99 4.31
C GLU A 239 16.29 14.48 5.42
N ALA A 240 16.11 13.17 5.54
CA ALA A 240 15.26 12.59 6.58
C ALA A 240 15.88 12.81 7.97
N GLU A 241 17.19 12.63 8.09
CA GLU A 241 17.98 12.94 9.29
C GLU A 241 17.89 14.42 9.69
N ARG A 242 18.04 15.34 8.72
CA ARG A 242 17.94 16.77 8.97
C ARG A 242 16.55 17.16 9.48
N VAL A 243 15.48 16.62 8.89
CA VAL A 243 14.10 16.91 9.33
C VAL A 243 13.85 16.33 10.71
N LEU A 244 14.28 15.09 10.99
CA LEU A 244 14.19 14.49 12.34
C LEU A 244 14.93 15.34 13.37
N THR A 245 16.15 15.78 13.06
CA THR A 245 16.94 16.64 13.94
C THR A 245 16.20 17.94 14.27
N ASN A 246 15.60 18.58 13.27
CA ASN A 246 14.82 19.80 13.47
C ASN A 246 13.61 19.56 14.39
N ILE A 247 12.91 18.42 14.23
CA ILE A 247 11.78 18.04 15.10
C ILE A 247 12.24 17.88 16.55
N PHE A 248 13.37 17.20 16.79
CA PHE A 248 13.89 16.99 18.16
C PHE A 248 14.46 18.26 18.81
N GLN A 249 14.87 19.26 18.01
CA GLN A 249 15.39 20.54 18.50
C GLN A 249 14.31 21.60 18.74
N SER A 250 13.07 21.37 18.31
CA SER A 250 11.96 22.34 18.36
C SER A 250 11.31 22.46 19.73
#